data_AF-A0A8X7TG99-F1
#
_entry.id   AF-A0A8X7TG99-F1
#
_cell.length_a   1.000
_cell.length_b   1.000
_cell.length_c   1.000
_cell.angle_alpha   90.00
_cell.angle_beta   90.00
_cell.angle_gamma   90.00
#
_symmetry.space_group_name_H-M   'P 1'
#
loop_
_entity.id
_entity.type
_entity.pdbx_description
1 polymer ?
#
loop_
_entity_poly.entity_id
_entity_poly.type
_entity_poly.pdbx_seq_one_letter_code
_entity_poly.pdbx_strand_id
1 'polypeptide(L)'
;MCRGFEEEERRRDDGGCRRVRAPVSCDLCGENATVYCEADTAFLCRKCDRWVHSANFLARRHLRRVICTTCRRLTRRFLVGDNFSVVLPEFRDKDTS
;
A
#
# COMPACT_ATOMS: atom_id res chain seq x y z
N MET A 1 -6.75 11.67 1.47
CA MET A 1 -7.08 11.24 0.10
C MET A 1 -6.71 9.76 -0.06
N CYS A 2 -7.68 8.89 -0.37
CA CYS A 2 -7.47 7.50 -0.78
C CYS A 2 -8.09 7.32 -2.17
N ARG A 3 -7.34 6.80 -3.15
CA ARG A 3 -7.83 6.41 -4.48
C ARG A 3 -7.25 5.04 -4.84
N GLY A 4 -7.75 3.96 -4.23
CA GLY A 4 -7.39 2.59 -4.60
C GLY A 4 -7.94 2.20 -5.99
N PHE A 5 -7.36 1.20 -6.63
CA PHE A 5 -7.77 0.59 -7.91
C PHE A 5 -8.39 -0.79 -7.58
N GLU A 6 -9.69 -1.03 -7.80
CA GLU A 6 -10.41 -1.45 -9.01
C GLU A 6 -10.22 -2.93 -9.36
N GLU A 7 -11.24 -3.71 -9.03
CA GLU A 7 -11.82 -4.67 -9.95
C GLU A 7 -13.34 -4.62 -9.78
N GLU A 8 -14.04 -4.65 -10.91
CA GLU A 8 -15.41 -4.20 -11.15
C GLU A 8 -16.46 -4.73 -10.17
N GLU A 9 -17.21 -3.83 -9.53
CA GLU A 9 -18.65 -3.74 -9.82
C GLU A 9 -19.27 -2.44 -9.27
N ARG A 10 -20.05 -1.82 -10.15
CA ARG A 10 -20.84 -0.59 -10.00
C ARG A 10 -21.42 -0.37 -8.59
N ARG A 11 -20.91 0.61 -7.84
CA ARG A 11 -21.71 1.67 -7.15
C ARG A 11 -20.83 2.90 -6.92
N ARG A 12 -21.35 4.08 -7.27
CA ARG A 12 -20.74 5.41 -7.16
C ARG A 12 -20.10 5.61 -5.75
N ASP A 13 -18.78 5.47 -5.62
CA ASP A 13 -18.04 5.63 -4.36
C ASP A 13 -17.50 7.06 -4.26
N ASP A 14 -18.23 7.88 -3.52
CA ASP A 14 -17.93 9.29 -3.22
C ASP A 14 -16.63 9.41 -2.39
N GLY A 15 -15.50 9.53 -3.08
CA GLY A 15 -14.36 10.39 -2.72
C GLY A 15 -13.73 10.30 -1.32
N GLY A 16 -14.00 9.26 -0.52
CA GLY A 16 -13.56 9.18 0.87
C GLY A 16 -13.41 7.76 1.42
N CYS A 17 -12.54 7.60 2.43
CA CYS A 17 -12.29 6.34 3.13
C CYS A 17 -13.43 6.00 4.12
N ARG A 18 -14.68 5.88 3.66
CA ARG A 18 -15.86 5.77 4.55
C ARG A 18 -16.11 4.39 5.14
N ARG A 19 -15.47 3.33 4.64
CA ARG A 19 -15.63 1.95 5.17
C ARG A 19 -14.34 1.47 5.81
N VAL A 20 -14.38 1.29 7.13
CA VAL A 20 -13.31 0.63 7.89
C VAL A 20 -13.38 -0.86 7.58
N ARG A 21 -12.36 -1.40 6.91
CA ARG A 21 -12.17 -2.86 6.81
C ARG A 21 -11.53 -3.37 8.09
N ALA A 22 -11.68 -4.67 8.35
CA ALA A 22 -10.98 -5.34 9.42
C ALA A 22 -9.46 -5.04 9.34
N PRO A 23 -8.78 -4.87 10.48
CA PRO A 23 -7.34 -4.68 10.51
C PRO A 23 -6.65 -5.87 9.83
N VAL A 24 -5.65 -5.57 9.00
CA VAL A 24 -4.78 -6.58 8.42
C VAL A 24 -3.61 -6.79 9.38
N SER A 25 -3.35 -8.04 9.74
CA SER A 25 -2.24 -8.42 10.63
C SER A 25 -0.93 -8.53 9.86
N CYS A 26 0.17 -8.31 10.58
CA CYS A 26 1.53 -8.51 10.11
C CYS A 26 1.82 -10.00 10.07
N ASP A 27 2.32 -10.49 8.94
CA ASP A 27 2.58 -11.92 8.74
C ASP A 27 3.71 -12.45 9.64
N LEU A 28 4.57 -11.57 10.17
CA LEU A 28 5.70 -11.94 11.01
C LEU A 28 5.43 -11.85 12.52
N CYS A 29 4.54 -10.95 12.95
CA CYS A 29 4.37 -10.68 14.39
C CYS A 29 2.92 -10.48 14.84
N GLY A 30 1.93 -10.62 13.95
CA GLY A 30 0.50 -10.51 14.27
C GLY A 30 -0.03 -9.09 14.50
N GLU A 31 0.86 -8.13 14.77
CA GLU A 31 0.54 -6.71 14.94
C GLU A 31 -0.12 -6.08 13.71
N ASN A 32 -0.71 -4.90 13.88
CA ASN A 32 -1.32 -4.15 12.79
C ASN A 32 -0.34 -3.85 11.62
N ALA A 33 -0.64 -4.38 10.43
CA ALA A 33 0.13 -4.10 9.22
C ALA A 33 -0.11 -2.66 8.74
N THR A 34 0.94 -2.08 8.15
CA THR A 34 0.92 -0.71 7.60
C THR A 34 1.47 -0.64 6.19
N VAL A 35 2.11 -1.72 5.73
CA VAL A 35 2.77 -1.82 4.43
C VAL A 35 2.46 -3.20 3.84
N TYR A 36 2.29 -3.25 2.53
CA TYR A 36 2.24 -4.49 1.75
C TYR A 36 3.45 -4.54 0.82
N CYS A 37 4.22 -5.62 0.87
CA CYS A 37 5.32 -5.88 -0.05
C CYS A 37 4.82 -6.71 -1.23
N GLU A 38 4.98 -6.20 -2.46
CA GLU A 38 4.56 -6.94 -3.67
C GLU A 38 5.46 -8.13 -3.98
N ALA A 39 6.77 -7.99 -3.76
CA ALA A 39 7.74 -9.04 -4.06
C ALA A 39 7.58 -10.25 -3.14
N ASP A 40 7.32 -10.01 -1.85
CA ASP A 40 7.17 -11.06 -0.84
C ASP A 40 5.71 -11.48 -0.64
N THR A 41 4.76 -10.80 -1.31
CA THR A 41 3.31 -11.00 -1.11
C THR A 41 2.88 -10.96 0.36
N ALA A 42 3.49 -10.05 1.13
CA ALA A 42 3.41 -10.04 2.59
C ALA A 42 2.90 -8.72 3.16
N PHE A 43 2.08 -8.82 4.21
CA PHE A 43 1.64 -7.69 5.03
C PHE A 43 2.58 -7.50 6.21
N LEU A 44 3.16 -6.30 6.33
CA LEU A 44 4.17 -6.00 7.33
C LEU A 44 3.77 -4.78 8.17
N CYS A 45 3.99 -4.87 9.48
CA CYS A 45 4.04 -3.71 10.34
C CYS A 45 5.33 -2.91 10.05
N ARG A 46 5.39 -1.65 10.46
CA ARG A 46 6.53 -0.77 10.16
C ARG A 46 7.88 -1.28 10.70
N LYS A 47 7.87 -2.00 11.83
CA LYS A 47 9.08 -2.59 12.42
C LYS A 47 9.59 -3.76 11.57
N CYS A 48 8.69 -4.68 11.22
CA CYS A 48 8.99 -5.85 10.38
C CYS A 48 9.41 -5.43 8.97
N ASP A 49 8.72 -4.45 8.37
CA ASP A 49 9.11 -3.85 7.10
C ASP A 49 10.57 -3.37 7.11
N ARG A 50 10.96 -2.59 8.13
CA ARG A 50 12.34 -2.12 8.25
C ARG A 50 13.33 -3.28 8.41
N TRP A 51 12.98 -4.29 9.21
CA TRP A 51 13.88 -5.41 9.46
C TRP A 51 14.13 -6.24 8.20
N VAL A 52 13.08 -6.57 7.46
CA VAL A 52 13.16 -7.31 6.19
C VAL A 52 13.87 -6.47 5.12
N HIS A 53 13.39 -5.25 4.89
CA HIS A 53 13.84 -4.44 3.76
C HIS A 53 15.12 -3.65 4.02
N SER A 54 15.67 -3.63 5.24
CA SER A 54 17.02 -3.10 5.49
C SER A 54 18.10 -4.19 5.52
N ALA A 55 17.72 -5.48 5.49
CA ALA A 55 18.66 -6.59 5.63
C ALA A 55 19.67 -6.68 4.47
N ASN A 56 19.24 -6.36 3.24
CA ASN A 56 20.10 -6.39 2.07
C ASN A 56 19.62 -5.44 0.96
N PHE A 57 20.49 -5.18 -0.02
CA PHE A 57 20.21 -4.26 -1.13
C PHE A 57 19.11 -4.75 -2.07
N LEU A 58 18.84 -6.07 -2.15
CA LEU A 58 17.78 -6.64 -2.98
C LEU A 58 16.41 -6.32 -2.37
N ALA A 59 16.26 -6.57 -1.07
CA ALA A 59 15.05 -6.28 -0.32
C ALA A 59 14.73 -4.77 -0.35
N ARG A 60 15.73 -3.88 -0.28
CA ARG A 60 15.52 -2.43 -0.43
C ARG A 60 14.86 -2.02 -1.76
N ARG A 61 14.96 -2.86 -2.81
CA ARG A 61 14.34 -2.60 -4.12
C ARG A 61 12.89 -3.04 -4.21
N HIS A 62 12.37 -3.74 -3.20
CA HIS A 62 10.99 -4.21 -3.21
C HIS A 62 10.03 -3.01 -3.26
N LEU A 63 9.01 -3.12 -4.13
CA LEU A 63 7.91 -2.17 -4.17
C LEU A 63 6.96 -2.45 -3.02
N ARG A 64 6.76 -1.45 -2.18
CA ARG A 64 6.01 -1.58 -0.93
C ARG A 64 4.90 -0.55 -0.88
N ARG A 65 3.64 -0.97 -0.86
CA ARG A 65 2.49 -0.06 -0.83
C ARG A 65 2.09 0.26 0.60
N VAL A 66 1.84 1.53 0.88
CA VAL A 66 1.33 1.95 2.20
C VAL A 66 -0.15 1.60 2.30
N ILE A 67 -0.53 1.03 3.43
CA ILE A 67 -1.92 0.74 3.79
C ILE A 67 -2.52 1.98 4.48
N CYS A 68 -3.73 2.35 4.09
CA CYS A 68 -4.45 3.43 4.76
C CYS A 68 -4.73 3.06 6.21
N THR A 69 -4.35 3.92 7.15
CA THR A 69 -4.61 3.71 8.59
C THR A 69 -6.09 3.78 8.94
N THR A 70 -6.89 4.51 8.16
CA THR A 70 -8.33 4.69 8.41
C THR A 70 -9.18 3.54 7.85
N CYS A 71 -9.00 3.16 6.58
CA CYS A 71 -9.85 2.16 5.92
C CYS A 71 -9.15 0.84 5.59
N ARG A 72 -7.85 0.71 5.88
CA ARG A 72 -7.04 -0.49 5.63
C ARG A 72 -6.94 -0.93 4.16
N ARG A 73 -7.28 -0.06 3.21
CA ARG A 73 -7.03 -0.30 1.78
C ARG A 73 -5.59 0.03 1.40
N LEU A 74 -5.06 -0.64 0.38
CA LEU A 74 -3.80 -0.26 -0.27
C LEU A 74 -3.95 1.12 -0.91
N THR A 75 -2.97 1.99 -0.65
CA THR A 75 -2.93 3.33 -1.24
C THR A 75 -2.03 3.35 -2.48
N ARG A 76 -2.11 4.44 -3.27
CA ARG A 76 -1.17 4.72 -4.36
C ARG A 76 0.18 5.28 -3.89
N ARG A 77 0.47 5.20 -2.59
CA ARG A 77 1.75 5.60 -2.01
C ARG A 77 2.65 4.37 -1.90
N PHE A 78 3.83 4.47 -2.49
CA PHE A 78 4.83 3.44 -2.51
C PHE A 78 6.04 3.87 -1.68
N LEU A 79 6.67 2.91 -1.01
CA LEU A 79 7.94 3.05 -0.32
C LEU A 79 9.00 2.33 -1.15
N VAL A 80 10.03 3.08 -1.55
CA VAL A 80 11.19 2.59 -2.29
C VAL A 80 12.42 2.74 -1.40
N GLY A 81 13.35 1.78 -1.45
CA GLY A 81 14.57 1.83 -0.63
C GLY A 81 14.31 1.51 0.83
N ASP A 82 14.85 2.33 1.73
CA ASP A 82 14.71 2.20 3.18
C ASP A 82 13.64 3.13 3.77
N ASN A 83 13.24 4.21 3.08
CA ASN A 83 12.17 5.10 3.57
C ASN A 83 11.65 6.15 2.54
N PHE A 84 11.91 6.01 1.23
CA PHE A 84 11.51 7.04 0.26
C PHE A 84 10.07 6.84 -0.20
N SER A 85 9.18 7.81 0.04
CA SER A 85 7.78 7.72 -0.39
C SER A 85 7.54 8.37 -1.74
N VAL A 86 7.08 7.59 -2.73
CA VAL A 86 6.64 8.10 -4.04
C VAL A 86 5.13 7.95 -4.14
N VAL A 87 4.45 9.00 -4.61
CA VAL A 87 3.05 8.93 -5.01
C VAL A 87 3.05 8.79 -6.52
N LEU A 88 2.51 7.68 -7.05
CA LEU A 88 2.37 7.57 -8.50
C LEU A 88 1.36 8.63 -9.00
N PRO A 89 1.69 9.39 -10.05
CA PRO A 89 0.76 10.33 -10.64
C PRO A 89 -0.47 9.58 -11.16
N GLU A 90 -1.65 10.20 -11.02
CA GLU A 90 -2.85 9.67 -11.65
C GLU A 90 -2.77 10.06 -13.13
N PHE A 91 -2.36 9.11 -13.98
CA PHE A 91 -2.51 9.25 -15.41
C PHE A 91 -3.99 9.46 -15.70
N ARG A 92 -4.37 10.71 -15.94
CA ARG A 92 -5.62 11.03 -16.62
C ARG A 92 -5.32 10.77 -18.08
N ASP A 93 -5.82 9.66 -18.61
CA ASP A 93 -5.94 9.46 -20.05
C ASP A 93 -6.89 10.54 -20.56
N LYS A 94 -6.31 11.71 -20.87
CA LYS A 94 -6.86 12.67 -21.79
C LYS A 94 -6.20 12.34 -23.12
N ASP A 95 -6.99 12.41 -24.19
CA ASP A 95 -6.58 12.22 -25.59
C ASP A 95 -6.89 10.83 -26.15
N THR A 96 -8.17 10.45 -26.10
CA THR A 96 -8.80 9.81 -27.27
C THR A 96 -9.33 10.95 -28.14
N SER A 97 -8.57 11.31 -29.18
CA SER A 97 -9.02 12.18 -30.27
C SER A 97 -9.30 11.37 -31.52
#